data_AF-A0A4V3SA63-F1
#
_entry.id   AF-A0A4V3SA63-F1
#
_cell.length_a   1.000
_cell.length_b   1.000
_cell.length_c   1.000
_cell.angle_alpha   90.00
_cell.angle_beta   90.00
_cell.angle_gamma   90.00
#
_symmetry.space_group_name_H-M   'P 1'
#
loop_
_entity.id
_entity.type
_entity.pdbx_description
1 polymer ?
#
loop_
_entity_poly.entity_id
_entity_poly.type
_entity_poly.pdbx_seq_one_letter_code
_entity_poly.pdbx_strand_id
1 'polypeptide(L)'
;MRTIQVHSAIENLPDDLLLRIFSFLEHDDLIRSVSRDDHLLEFRQRSTNLNHLNLTGCGWFADRHLLRFLEGTSLTHLDVSRCYRLFGGPPVCSKLASRLKLLSERLSQLCPNLVHLGVCSVFTLTVEPGDESIQNQSLLTMIVESLPLLYSLDLSENTSLVEYVSWWITAKNDSQVLLPFFRTFIGSKMSRKGTTMELHLNRWPLACTHAMLIAADTLLTESTSSKFVLHFEHPFLLQELLNSAPKLVLQGSLRTAERKHSPPDKDPAFSTAKSSRLI
;
A
#
# COMPACT_ATOMS: atom_id res chain seq x y z
N MET A 1 16.53 -8.71 14.14
CA MET A 1 15.44 -8.01 13.43
C MET A 1 14.86 -6.97 14.39
N ARG A 2 15.07 -5.67 14.14
CA ARG A 2 14.44 -4.60 14.92
C ARG A 2 13.24 -4.09 14.12
N THR A 3 12.08 -4.11 14.75
CA THR A 3 10.81 -3.66 14.19
C THR A 3 10.34 -2.48 15.02
N ILE A 4 10.03 -1.36 14.35
CA ILE A 4 9.34 -0.25 14.99
C ILE A 4 7.92 -0.21 14.44
N GLN A 5 6.95 -0.32 15.35
CA GLN A 5 5.55 -0.05 15.08
C GLN A 5 5.15 1.20 15.85
N VAL A 6 4.81 2.26 15.14
CA VAL A 6 4.20 3.44 15.76
C VAL A 6 2.69 3.18 15.79
N HIS A 7 2.19 2.60 16.87
CA HIS A 7 0.75 2.40 17.05
C HIS A 7 0.07 3.70 17.50
N SER A 8 -1.18 3.83 17.06
CA SER A 8 -2.20 4.86 17.26
C SER A 8 -2.54 5.29 18.71
N ALA A 9 -1.61 5.22 19.66
CA ALA A 9 -1.85 5.66 21.05
C ALA A 9 -2.13 7.17 21.20
N ILE A 10 -1.99 7.95 20.11
CA ILE A 10 -2.29 9.39 20.05
C ILE A 10 -3.76 9.63 19.62
N GLU A 11 -4.48 8.61 19.13
CA GLU A 11 -5.87 8.74 18.64
C GLU A 11 -6.93 8.90 19.75
N ASN A 12 -6.59 8.61 21.02
CA ASN A 12 -7.52 8.72 22.15
C ASN A 12 -7.49 10.08 22.86
N LEU A 13 -6.70 11.03 22.35
CA LEU A 13 -6.69 12.39 22.88
C LEU A 13 -7.77 13.21 22.16
N PRO A 14 -8.61 13.96 22.90
CA PRO A 14 -9.58 14.87 22.29
C PRO A 14 -8.89 15.82 21.30
N ASP A 15 -9.53 16.11 20.16
CA ASP A 15 -8.95 16.94 19.09
C ASP A 15 -8.46 18.31 19.60
N ASP A 16 -9.16 18.87 20.58
CA ASP A 16 -8.79 20.10 21.28
C ASP A 16 -7.54 19.96 22.16
N LEU A 17 -7.28 18.79 22.74
CA LEU A 17 -6.08 18.45 23.51
C LEU A 17 -4.89 18.14 22.61
N LEU A 18 -5.11 17.48 21.46
CA LEU A 18 -4.10 17.32 20.41
C LEU A 18 -3.70 18.68 19.84
N LEU A 19 -4.68 19.52 19.50
CA LEU A 19 -4.43 20.88 19.05
C LEU A 19 -3.74 21.72 20.13
N ARG A 20 -4.05 21.52 21.43
CA ARG A 20 -3.37 22.22 22.54
C ARG A 20 -1.92 21.76 22.72
N ILE A 21 -1.65 20.46 22.63
CA ILE A 21 -0.30 19.90 22.69
C ILE A 21 0.51 20.35 21.47
N PHE A 22 -0.09 20.35 20.27
CA PHE A 22 0.55 20.81 19.03
C PHE A 22 0.59 22.34 18.86
N SER A 23 -0.16 23.12 19.66
CA SER A 23 -0.11 24.60 19.67
C SER A 23 0.70 25.18 20.84
N PHE A 24 0.93 24.43 21.92
CA PHE A 24 1.85 24.82 22.99
C PHE A 24 3.31 24.48 22.67
N LEU A 25 3.54 23.47 21.81
CA LEU A 25 4.87 23.19 21.29
C LEU A 25 5.08 24.07 20.07
N GLU A 26 5.93 25.09 20.19
CA GLU A 26 6.43 25.78 19.00
C GLU A 26 6.94 24.73 18.01
N HIS A 27 6.76 24.94 16.70
CA HIS A 27 7.05 23.98 15.64
C HIS A 27 8.48 23.39 15.69
N ASP A 28 9.38 24.10 16.38
CA ASP A 28 10.73 23.74 16.73
C ASP A 28 10.86 22.81 17.94
N ASP A 29 9.94 22.77 18.90
CA ASP A 29 10.06 22.04 20.17
C ASP A 29 9.52 20.60 20.15
N LEU A 30 8.64 20.21 19.22
CA LEU A 30 8.41 18.78 18.90
C LEU A 30 9.57 18.25 18.05
N ILE A 31 10.10 19.11 17.18
CA ILE A 31 11.31 18.82 16.44
C ILE A 31 12.50 18.79 17.39
N ARG A 32 12.59 19.60 18.46
CA ARG A 32 13.64 19.60 19.49
C ARG A 32 13.37 18.59 20.60
N SER A 33 12.15 18.20 20.95
CA SER A 33 11.96 17.04 21.83
C SER A 33 12.46 15.76 21.16
N VAL A 34 12.48 15.77 19.83
CA VAL A 34 13.15 14.78 18.99
C VAL A 34 14.62 15.20 18.76
N SER A 35 14.97 16.46 18.51
CA SER A 35 16.28 16.96 18.02
C SER A 35 17.21 17.63 19.04
N ARG A 36 16.82 17.82 20.30
CA ARG A 36 17.64 18.44 21.36
C ARG A 36 18.24 17.44 22.33
N ASP A 37 17.81 16.19 22.35
CA ASP A 37 18.44 15.22 23.25
C ASP A 37 19.28 14.24 22.46
N ASP A 38 20.40 13.87 23.06
CA ASP A 38 21.26 12.76 22.69
C ASP A 38 20.47 11.47 22.34
N HIS A 39 19.18 11.37 22.70
CA HIS A 39 18.22 10.34 22.31
C HIS A 39 17.95 10.17 20.80
N LEU A 40 18.05 11.22 19.95
CA LEU A 40 17.93 11.03 18.49
C LEU A 40 19.24 10.57 17.85
N LEU A 41 20.37 11.00 18.41
CA LEU A 41 21.69 10.49 18.03
C LEU A 41 21.84 9.04 18.51
N GLU A 42 21.32 8.71 19.69
CA GLU A 42 21.17 7.34 20.18
C GLU A 42 20.17 6.54 19.32
N PHE A 43 19.06 7.13 18.86
CA PHE A 43 18.11 6.46 17.94
C PHE A 43 18.74 6.23 16.56
N ARG A 44 19.49 7.19 16.00
CA ARG A 44 20.28 7.03 14.75
C ARG A 44 21.40 6.01 14.91
N GLN A 45 22.15 6.06 16.01
CA GLN A 45 23.21 5.08 16.33
C GLN A 45 22.62 3.68 16.58
N ARG A 46 21.39 3.58 17.13
CA ARG A 46 20.66 2.32 17.33
C ARG A 46 19.85 1.85 16.11
N SER A 47 19.60 2.71 15.12
CA SER A 47 18.79 2.40 13.92
C SER A 47 19.61 1.99 12.70
N THR A 48 20.93 1.86 12.82
CA THR A 48 21.79 1.27 11.77
C THR A 48 21.37 -0.15 11.35
N ASN A 49 20.52 -0.81 12.15
CA ASN A 49 19.96 -2.14 11.89
C ASN A 49 18.42 -2.16 11.75
N LEU A 50 17.78 -1.01 11.51
CA LEU A 50 16.34 -0.96 11.26
C LEU A 50 16.07 -1.51 9.86
N ASN A 51 15.41 -2.67 9.82
CA ASN A 51 15.08 -3.37 8.57
C ASN A 51 13.58 -3.35 8.27
N HIS A 52 12.74 -3.05 9.27
CA HIS A 52 11.29 -3.00 9.13
C HIS A 52 10.70 -1.76 9.82
N LEU A 53 9.98 -0.94 9.06
CA LEU A 53 9.30 0.25 9.54
C LEU A 53 7.82 0.20 9.15
N ASN A 54 6.93 0.31 10.13
CA ASN A 54 5.49 0.40 9.91
C ASN A 54 4.95 1.70 10.55
N LEU A 55 4.39 2.55 9.68
CA LEU A 55 3.79 3.85 9.99
C LEU A 55 2.30 3.88 9.62
N THR A 56 1.66 2.71 9.48
CA THR A 56 0.28 2.63 9.02
C THR A 56 -0.67 3.46 9.89
N GLY A 57 -1.51 4.27 9.25
CA GLY A 57 -2.46 5.15 9.93
C GLY A 57 -1.89 6.50 10.39
N CYS A 58 -0.60 6.78 10.18
CA CYS A 58 0.00 8.07 10.55
C CYS A 58 -0.39 9.20 9.57
N GLY A 59 -1.68 9.56 9.55
CA GLY A 59 -2.24 10.50 8.57
C GLY A 59 -1.66 11.92 8.60
N TRP A 60 -1.09 12.38 9.72
CA TRP A 60 -0.43 13.69 9.79
C TRP A 60 1.02 13.67 9.30
N PHE A 61 1.57 12.50 9.01
CA PHE A 61 2.96 12.31 8.67
C PHE A 61 3.25 12.83 7.26
N ALA A 62 3.98 13.93 7.18
CA ALA A 62 4.46 14.51 5.93
C ALA A 62 5.88 14.04 5.59
N ASP A 63 6.23 14.25 4.32
CA ASP A 63 7.50 13.98 3.67
C ASP A 63 8.75 14.24 4.51
N ARG A 64 8.87 15.41 5.14
CA ARG A 64 10.01 15.79 5.98
C ARG A 64 10.24 14.85 7.16
N HIS A 65 9.17 14.28 7.70
CA HIS A 65 9.27 13.36 8.84
C HIS A 65 9.74 12.00 8.36
N LEU A 66 9.21 11.51 7.23
CA LEU A 66 9.65 10.25 6.62
C LEU A 66 11.15 10.27 6.32
N LEU A 67 11.67 11.35 5.72
CA LEU A 67 13.10 11.48 5.41
C LEU A 67 13.99 11.21 6.64
N ARG A 68 13.62 11.74 7.81
CA ARG A 68 14.37 11.54 9.05
C ARG A 68 14.41 10.09 9.54
N PHE A 69 13.39 9.29 9.23
CA PHE A 69 13.37 7.88 9.57
C PHE A 69 14.12 7.01 8.57
N LEU A 70 14.18 7.42 7.30
CA LEU A 70 14.82 6.62 6.25
C LEU A 70 16.34 6.88 6.16
N GLU A 71 16.80 8.08 6.54
CA GLU A 71 18.22 8.46 6.53
C GLU A 71 19.12 7.48 7.31
N GLY A 72 20.04 6.81 6.60
CA GLY A 72 21.04 5.91 7.20
C GLY A 72 20.51 4.55 7.63
N THR A 73 19.32 4.15 7.16
CA THR A 73 18.74 2.84 7.44
C THR A 73 19.03 1.83 6.33
N SER A 74 18.93 0.54 6.65
CA SER A 74 19.00 -0.57 5.69
C SER A 74 17.63 -1.24 5.56
N LEU A 75 16.58 -0.42 5.41
CA LEU A 75 15.20 -0.90 5.38
C LEU A 75 14.96 -1.87 4.22
N THR A 76 14.38 -3.02 4.56
CA THR A 76 13.87 -4.00 3.59
C THR A 76 12.35 -4.02 3.57
N HIS A 77 11.69 -3.49 4.61
CA HIS A 77 10.24 -3.40 4.69
C HIS A 77 9.81 -2.00 5.14
N LEU A 78 8.94 -1.38 4.35
CA LEU A 78 8.33 -0.10 4.66
C LEU A 78 6.83 -0.19 4.42
N ASP A 79 6.04 0.08 5.45
CA ASP A 79 4.60 0.23 5.34
C ASP A 79 4.20 1.64 5.79
N VAL A 80 3.65 2.42 4.87
CA VAL A 80 3.15 3.78 5.09
C VAL A 80 1.67 3.89 4.73
N SER A 81 0.95 2.78 4.83
CA SER A 81 -0.47 2.73 4.47
C SER A 81 -1.28 3.78 5.25
N ARG A 82 -2.25 4.40 4.59
CA ARG A 82 -3.12 5.48 5.13
C ARG A 82 -2.36 6.76 5.54
N CYS A 83 -1.10 6.93 5.13
CA CYS A 83 -0.35 8.18 5.30
C CYS A 83 -0.57 9.13 4.10
N TYR A 84 -1.78 9.68 3.99
CA TYR A 84 -2.22 10.44 2.82
C TYR A 84 -1.42 11.74 2.54
N ARG A 85 -0.67 12.26 3.51
CA ARG A 85 0.17 13.48 3.38
C ARG A 85 1.57 13.22 2.81
N LEU A 86 1.95 11.97 2.60
CA LEU A 86 3.25 11.62 2.04
C LEU A 86 3.29 11.82 0.52
N PHE A 87 4.50 11.97 0.01
CA PHE A 87 4.81 12.08 -1.41
C PHE A 87 3.99 13.16 -2.10
N GLY A 88 4.02 14.39 -1.58
CA GLY A 88 3.27 15.51 -2.16
C GLY A 88 1.75 15.40 -1.97
N GLY A 89 1.27 14.68 -0.96
CA GLY A 89 -0.12 14.72 -0.51
C GLY A 89 -0.50 16.07 0.12
N PRO A 90 -1.67 16.18 0.78
CA PRO A 90 -2.07 17.42 1.44
C PRO A 90 -1.02 17.93 2.45
N PRO A 91 -0.81 19.26 2.55
CA PRO A 91 -1.55 20.33 1.87
C PRO A 91 -1.03 20.68 0.47
N VAL A 92 0.07 20.06 0.00
CA VAL A 92 0.68 20.39 -1.30
C VAL A 92 -0.23 19.93 -2.46
N CYS A 93 -0.99 18.84 -2.25
CA CYS A 93 -1.97 18.30 -3.21
C CYS A 93 -1.41 18.16 -4.64
N SER A 94 -0.21 17.59 -4.74
CA SER A 94 0.45 17.38 -6.03
C SER A 94 -0.29 16.37 -6.89
N LYS A 95 -0.21 16.54 -8.20
CA LYS A 95 -0.72 15.61 -9.22
C LYS A 95 -0.10 14.23 -9.08
N LEU A 96 -0.84 13.19 -9.49
CA LEU A 96 -0.45 11.79 -9.33
C LEU A 96 0.96 11.50 -9.86
N ALA A 97 1.31 12.00 -11.06
CA ALA A 97 2.66 11.84 -11.62
C ALA A 97 3.76 12.39 -10.72
N SER A 98 3.56 13.59 -10.16
CA SER A 98 4.54 14.19 -9.26
C SER A 98 4.69 13.40 -7.96
N ARG A 99 3.56 12.88 -7.45
CA ARG A 99 3.56 12.06 -6.23
C ARG A 99 4.30 10.73 -6.42
N LEU A 100 4.04 10.03 -7.53
CA LEU A 100 4.72 8.77 -7.84
C LEU A 100 6.20 8.96 -8.16
N LYS A 101 6.55 10.05 -8.83
CA LYS A 101 7.95 10.45 -9.04
C LYS A 101 8.65 10.69 -7.71
N LEU A 102 8.04 11.47 -6.82
CA LEU A 102 8.62 11.77 -5.50
C LEU A 102 8.77 10.52 -4.64
N LEU A 103 7.80 9.60 -4.67
CA LEU A 103 7.92 8.29 -4.02
C LEU A 103 9.12 7.52 -4.57
N SER A 104 9.19 7.37 -5.90
CA SER A 104 10.19 6.55 -6.58
C SER A 104 11.61 7.08 -6.35
N GLU A 105 11.81 8.40 -6.51
CA GLU A 105 13.10 9.06 -6.28
C GLU A 105 13.55 8.92 -4.83
N ARG A 106 12.66 9.17 -3.86
CA ARG A 106 13.05 9.13 -2.45
C ARG A 106 13.31 7.72 -1.95
N LEU A 107 12.46 6.77 -2.30
CA LEU A 107 12.64 5.39 -1.83
C LEU A 107 13.84 4.73 -2.50
N SER A 108 14.11 4.99 -3.78
CA SER A 108 15.34 4.49 -4.42
C SER A 108 16.60 5.08 -3.81
N GLN A 109 16.59 6.38 -3.43
CA GLN A 109 17.73 7.03 -2.80
C GLN A 109 17.97 6.55 -1.36
N LEU A 110 16.91 6.44 -0.56
CA LEU A 110 17.02 6.23 0.89
C LEU A 110 16.87 4.77 1.31
N CYS A 111 16.14 3.99 0.52
CA CYS A 111 15.82 2.59 0.81
C CYS A 111 16.02 1.69 -0.43
N PRO A 112 17.22 1.64 -1.04
CA PRO A 112 17.47 0.89 -2.27
C PRO A 112 17.27 -0.63 -2.12
N ASN A 113 17.26 -1.13 -0.88
CA ASN A 113 17.14 -2.55 -0.54
C ASN A 113 15.72 -2.97 -0.16
N LEU A 114 14.69 -2.17 -0.46
CA LEU A 114 13.30 -2.52 -0.16
C LEU A 114 12.87 -3.79 -0.90
N VAL A 115 12.33 -4.71 -0.11
CA VAL A 115 11.73 -5.99 -0.51
C VAL A 115 10.21 -5.91 -0.39
N HIS A 116 9.70 -5.20 0.61
CA HIS A 116 8.27 -5.01 0.86
C HIS A 116 7.93 -3.52 0.97
N LEU A 117 6.93 -3.09 0.20
CA LEU A 117 6.42 -1.71 0.21
C LEU A 117 4.89 -1.70 0.34
N GLY A 118 4.40 -1.12 1.43
CA GLY A 118 2.98 -0.85 1.65
C GLY A 118 2.66 0.63 1.43
N VAL A 119 1.82 0.92 0.43
CA VAL A 119 1.30 2.26 0.14
C VAL A 119 -0.21 2.25 -0.03
N CYS A 120 -0.90 1.38 0.71
CA CYS A 120 -2.35 1.30 0.69
C CYS A 120 -2.97 2.64 1.12
N SER A 121 -3.94 3.16 0.36
CA SER A 121 -4.64 4.41 0.68
C SER A 121 -3.73 5.65 0.84
N VAL A 122 -2.66 5.74 0.06
CA VAL A 122 -1.75 6.91 0.04
C VAL A 122 -2.09 7.88 -1.10
N PHE A 123 -2.44 7.34 -2.26
CA PHE A 123 -2.84 8.03 -3.48
C PHE A 123 -4.37 8.02 -3.63
N THR A 124 -5.02 8.87 -2.81
CA THR A 124 -6.49 8.92 -2.69
C THR A 124 -7.13 10.17 -3.29
N LEU A 125 -6.33 11.10 -3.81
CA LEU A 125 -6.84 12.34 -4.40
C LEU A 125 -7.35 12.06 -5.82
N THR A 126 -8.55 12.51 -6.16
CA THR A 126 -9.10 12.36 -7.52
C THR A 126 -8.18 13.03 -8.55
N VAL A 127 -7.95 12.35 -9.67
CA VAL A 127 -7.21 12.86 -10.81
C VAL A 127 -8.06 13.91 -11.50
N GLU A 128 -7.55 15.14 -11.58
CA GLU A 128 -8.30 16.25 -12.17
C GLU A 128 -8.51 16.06 -13.68
N PRO A 129 -9.66 16.52 -14.23
CA PRO A 129 -9.88 16.55 -15.67
C PRO A 129 -8.79 17.36 -16.39
N GLY A 130 -8.08 16.74 -17.32
CA GLY A 130 -6.95 17.37 -18.03
C GLY A 130 -5.59 17.20 -17.36
N ASP A 131 -5.50 16.40 -16.30
CA ASP A 131 -4.20 15.98 -15.79
C ASP A 131 -3.49 15.09 -16.81
N GLU A 132 -2.50 15.66 -17.51
CA GLU A 132 -1.62 14.96 -18.44
C GLU A 132 -0.89 13.77 -17.80
N SER A 133 -0.80 13.72 -16.46
CA SER A 133 -0.25 12.56 -15.74
C SER A 133 -0.92 11.25 -16.14
N ILE A 134 -2.23 11.29 -16.45
CA ILE A 134 -2.99 10.10 -16.82
C ILE A 134 -2.57 9.52 -18.17
N GLN A 135 -1.96 10.34 -19.02
CA GLN A 135 -1.48 9.95 -20.35
C GLN A 135 -0.06 9.36 -20.31
N ASN A 136 0.61 9.37 -19.16
CA ASN A 136 1.93 8.78 -19.02
C ASN A 136 1.82 7.26 -18.83
N GLN A 137 2.10 6.50 -19.89
CA GLN A 137 2.06 5.03 -19.91
C GLN A 137 3.03 4.36 -18.91
N SER A 138 4.11 5.05 -18.53
CA SER A 138 5.14 4.52 -17.63
C SER A 138 4.84 4.75 -16.14
N LEU A 139 3.75 5.45 -15.82
CA LEU A 139 3.55 6.03 -14.51
C LEU A 139 3.54 4.99 -13.38
N LEU A 140 2.84 3.88 -13.57
CA LEU A 140 2.82 2.79 -12.59
C LEU A 140 4.15 2.01 -12.54
N THR A 141 4.79 1.86 -13.69
CA THR A 141 6.06 1.13 -13.86
C THR A 141 7.21 1.78 -13.09
N MET A 142 7.18 3.11 -12.93
CA MET A 142 8.19 3.90 -12.21
C MET A 142 8.47 3.39 -10.78
N ILE A 143 7.45 2.90 -10.06
CA ILE A 143 7.60 2.37 -8.69
C ILE A 143 8.52 1.15 -8.70
N VAL A 144 8.30 0.22 -9.62
CA VAL A 144 9.03 -1.07 -9.67
C VAL A 144 10.36 -0.97 -10.39
N GLU A 145 10.53 0.02 -11.29
CA GLU A 145 11.82 0.37 -11.89
C GLU A 145 12.78 0.96 -10.85
N SER A 146 12.27 1.84 -9.98
CA SER A 146 13.06 2.48 -8.94
C SER A 146 13.42 1.55 -7.77
N LEU A 147 12.70 0.44 -7.61
CA LEU A 147 12.87 -0.53 -6.52
C LEU A 147 13.06 -1.96 -7.07
N PRO A 148 14.24 -2.30 -7.64
CA PRO A 148 14.45 -3.56 -8.36
C PRO A 148 14.40 -4.81 -7.46
N LEU A 149 14.60 -4.63 -6.15
CA LEU A 149 14.55 -5.71 -5.15
C LEU A 149 13.15 -5.94 -4.57
N LEU A 150 12.13 -5.21 -5.03
CA LEU A 150 10.78 -5.32 -4.50
C LEU A 150 10.13 -6.65 -4.90
N TYR A 151 9.65 -7.38 -3.89
CA TYR A 151 8.94 -8.65 -4.01
C TYR A 151 7.47 -8.53 -3.58
N SER A 152 7.15 -7.63 -2.65
CA SER A 152 5.77 -7.39 -2.20
C SER A 152 5.43 -5.92 -2.34
N LEU A 153 4.32 -5.63 -2.99
CA LEU A 153 3.81 -4.27 -3.18
C LEU A 153 2.32 -4.22 -2.87
N ASP A 154 1.93 -3.33 -1.96
CA ASP A 154 0.53 -3.07 -1.66
C ASP A 154 0.07 -1.72 -2.22
N LEU A 155 -0.79 -1.80 -3.24
CA LEU A 155 -1.43 -0.66 -3.91
C LEU A 155 -2.92 -0.57 -3.58
N SER A 156 -3.40 -1.30 -2.58
CA SER A 156 -4.81 -1.33 -2.20
C SER A 156 -5.37 0.07 -1.90
N GLU A 157 -6.67 0.27 -2.11
CA GLU A 157 -7.38 1.50 -1.71
C GLU A 157 -6.80 2.83 -2.27
N ASN A 158 -6.06 2.80 -3.38
CA ASN A 158 -5.52 4.00 -4.05
C ASN A 158 -6.42 4.44 -5.21
N THR A 159 -7.38 5.33 -4.93
CA THR A 159 -8.34 5.82 -5.94
C THR A 159 -7.68 6.51 -7.13
N SER A 160 -6.61 7.29 -6.92
CA SER A 160 -5.90 7.94 -8.03
C SER A 160 -5.29 6.93 -9.00
N LEU A 161 -4.72 5.83 -8.47
CA LEU A 161 -4.13 4.76 -9.28
C LEU A 161 -5.23 3.99 -10.03
N VAL A 162 -6.36 3.75 -9.38
CA VAL A 162 -7.54 3.14 -10.01
C VAL A 162 -8.06 4.01 -11.17
N GLU A 163 -8.17 5.32 -10.98
CA GLU A 163 -8.61 6.24 -12.03
C GLU A 163 -7.63 6.24 -13.22
N TYR A 164 -6.32 6.25 -12.93
CA TYR A 164 -5.27 6.10 -13.95
C TYR A 164 -5.44 4.80 -14.76
N VAL A 165 -5.51 3.66 -14.09
CA VAL A 165 -5.64 2.36 -14.75
C VAL A 165 -6.97 2.25 -15.51
N SER A 166 -8.06 2.72 -14.90
CA SER A 166 -9.38 2.71 -15.51
C SER A 166 -9.41 3.52 -16.80
N TRP A 167 -8.76 4.69 -16.86
CA TRP A 167 -8.74 5.52 -18.06
C TRP A 167 -8.15 4.79 -19.26
N TRP A 168 -7.04 4.06 -19.07
CA TRP A 168 -6.43 3.28 -20.15
C TRP A 168 -7.31 2.11 -20.60
N ILE A 169 -7.92 1.40 -19.65
CA ILE A 169 -8.75 0.24 -19.97
C ILE A 169 -10.06 0.66 -20.63
N THR A 170 -10.74 1.70 -20.14
CA THR A 170 -12.08 2.06 -20.62
C THR A 170 -12.04 3.07 -21.76
N ALA A 171 -11.27 4.15 -21.63
CA ALA A 171 -11.27 5.23 -22.62
C ALA A 171 -10.35 4.93 -23.81
N LYS A 172 -9.27 4.16 -23.61
CA LYS A 172 -8.32 3.79 -24.67
C LYS A 172 -8.43 2.35 -25.14
N ASN A 173 -9.18 1.51 -24.43
CA ASN A 173 -9.26 0.06 -24.68
C ASN A 173 -7.86 -0.58 -24.79
N ASP A 174 -6.92 -0.11 -23.97
CA ASP A 174 -5.51 -0.51 -24.00
C ASP A 174 -5.09 -1.05 -22.63
N SER A 175 -5.14 -2.36 -22.47
CA SER A 175 -4.61 -3.07 -21.31
C SER A 175 -3.12 -3.38 -21.42
N GLN A 176 -2.51 -3.18 -22.60
CA GLN A 176 -1.08 -3.46 -22.83
C GLN A 176 -0.19 -2.46 -22.08
N VAL A 177 -0.73 -1.29 -21.72
CA VAL A 177 -0.07 -0.31 -20.84
C VAL A 177 0.39 -0.89 -19.50
N LEU A 178 -0.23 -1.99 -19.03
CA LEU A 178 0.11 -2.66 -17.78
C LEU A 178 1.29 -3.64 -17.93
N LEU A 179 1.61 -4.08 -19.15
CA LEU A 179 2.67 -5.07 -19.36
C LEU A 179 4.07 -4.62 -18.92
N PRO A 180 4.51 -3.37 -19.17
CA PRO A 180 5.83 -2.91 -18.69
C PRO A 180 5.99 -3.00 -17.18
N PHE A 181 4.92 -2.69 -16.42
CA PHE A 181 4.90 -2.83 -14.97
C PHE A 181 5.18 -4.28 -14.56
N PHE A 182 4.43 -5.25 -15.11
CA PHE A 182 4.63 -6.66 -14.76
C PHE A 182 5.94 -7.23 -15.30
N ARG A 183 6.40 -6.83 -16.49
CA ARG A 183 7.72 -7.24 -17.00
C ARG A 183 8.84 -6.83 -16.06
N THR A 184 8.73 -5.65 -15.46
CA THR A 184 9.71 -5.15 -14.50
C THR A 184 9.55 -5.79 -13.12
N PHE A 185 8.31 -5.92 -12.65
CA PHE A 185 8.02 -6.45 -11.32
C PHE A 185 8.31 -7.96 -11.22
N ILE A 186 7.83 -8.74 -12.18
CA ILE A 186 7.97 -10.20 -12.26
C ILE A 186 9.33 -10.58 -12.86
N GLY A 187 9.61 -10.06 -14.06
CA GLY A 187 10.87 -10.17 -14.81
C GLY A 187 11.79 -11.34 -14.48
N SER A 188 13.07 -11.02 -14.21
CA SER A 188 14.11 -12.01 -13.87
C SER A 188 13.93 -12.64 -12.48
N LYS A 189 12.98 -12.17 -11.66
CA LYS A 189 12.74 -12.68 -10.31
C LYS A 189 12.12 -14.09 -10.33
N MET A 190 11.34 -14.41 -11.36
CA MET A 190 10.73 -15.73 -11.54
C MET A 190 11.76 -16.85 -11.69
N SER A 191 12.93 -16.56 -12.26
CA SER A 191 14.00 -17.55 -12.46
C SER A 191 14.72 -17.97 -11.17
N ARG A 192 14.51 -17.25 -10.06
CA ARG A 192 15.15 -17.55 -8.77
C ARG A 192 14.34 -18.58 -8.00
N LYS A 193 14.91 -19.75 -7.72
CA LYS A 193 14.22 -20.86 -7.05
C LYS A 193 13.63 -20.46 -5.70
N GLY A 194 12.36 -20.81 -5.45
CA GLY A 194 11.68 -20.61 -4.16
C GLY A 194 11.22 -19.18 -3.86
N THR A 195 11.10 -18.33 -4.86
CA THR A 195 10.73 -16.91 -4.71
C THR A 195 9.22 -16.72 -4.68
N THR A 196 8.71 -15.89 -3.76
CA THR A 196 7.30 -15.45 -3.79
C THR A 196 7.24 -13.95 -4.05
N MET A 197 6.44 -13.55 -5.05
CA MET A 197 6.11 -12.16 -5.34
C MET A 197 4.64 -11.92 -5.02
N GLU A 198 4.33 -10.79 -4.43
CA GLU A 198 2.98 -10.45 -3.98
C GLU A 198 2.59 -9.07 -4.46
N LEU A 199 1.39 -8.96 -5.02
CA LEU A 199 0.76 -7.70 -5.37
C LEU A 199 -0.61 -7.63 -4.73
N HIS A 200 -0.85 -6.57 -3.96
CA HIS A 200 -2.13 -6.36 -3.27
C HIS A 200 -2.92 -5.24 -3.95
N LEU A 201 -4.12 -5.58 -4.40
CA LEU A 201 -5.06 -4.71 -5.11
C LEU A 201 -6.44 -4.70 -4.42
N ASN A 202 -6.47 -4.84 -3.09
CA ASN A 202 -7.73 -4.87 -2.36
C ASN A 202 -8.51 -3.58 -2.60
N ARG A 203 -9.84 -3.70 -2.73
CA ARG A 203 -10.77 -2.60 -3.00
C ARG A 203 -10.60 -1.91 -4.37
N TRP A 204 -9.81 -2.48 -5.29
CA TRP A 204 -9.80 -2.03 -6.69
C TRP A 204 -11.09 -2.48 -7.41
N PRO A 205 -11.58 -1.74 -8.42
CA PRO A 205 -12.71 -2.19 -9.23
C PRO A 205 -12.43 -3.50 -9.98
N LEU A 206 -13.50 -4.24 -10.27
CA LEU A 206 -13.46 -5.52 -10.97
C LEU A 206 -12.69 -5.43 -12.30
N ALA A 207 -13.02 -4.45 -13.15
CA ALA A 207 -12.41 -4.28 -14.46
C ALA A 207 -10.89 -4.01 -14.38
N CYS A 208 -10.45 -3.18 -13.43
CA CYS A 208 -9.03 -2.89 -13.23
C CYS A 208 -8.28 -4.11 -12.70
N THR A 209 -8.88 -4.82 -11.74
CA THR A 209 -8.29 -6.05 -11.15
C THR A 209 -8.15 -7.13 -12.23
N HIS A 210 -9.16 -7.32 -13.06
CA HIS A 210 -9.14 -8.27 -14.16
C HIS A 210 -8.05 -7.94 -15.19
N ALA A 211 -7.90 -6.67 -15.58
CA ALA A 211 -6.84 -6.25 -16.50
C ALA A 211 -5.43 -6.45 -15.91
N MET A 212 -5.24 -6.15 -14.62
CA MET A 212 -3.99 -6.43 -13.91
C MET A 212 -3.65 -7.92 -13.92
N LEU A 213 -4.67 -8.76 -13.69
CA LEU A 213 -4.51 -10.20 -13.70
C LEU A 213 -4.12 -10.74 -15.08
N ILE A 214 -4.80 -10.33 -16.14
CA ILE A 214 -4.48 -10.75 -17.51
C ILE A 214 -3.04 -10.34 -17.85
N ALA A 215 -2.67 -9.10 -17.54
CA ALA A 215 -1.32 -8.60 -17.82
C ALA A 215 -0.25 -9.39 -17.05
N ALA A 216 -0.50 -9.78 -15.79
CA ALA A 216 0.40 -10.63 -15.03
C ALA A 216 0.51 -12.05 -15.63
N ASP A 217 -0.62 -12.69 -15.92
CA ASP A 217 -0.69 -14.08 -16.39
C ASP A 217 0.05 -14.28 -17.72
N THR A 218 -0.02 -13.29 -18.63
CA THR A 218 0.68 -13.33 -19.93
C THR A 218 2.19 -13.50 -19.82
N LEU A 219 2.80 -13.14 -18.68
CA LEU A 219 4.24 -13.19 -18.46
C LEU A 219 4.69 -14.41 -17.65
N LEU A 220 3.75 -15.17 -17.09
CA LEU A 220 4.08 -16.33 -16.29
C LEU A 220 4.36 -17.55 -17.17
N THR A 221 5.45 -18.24 -16.85
CA THR A 221 5.86 -19.48 -17.52
C THR A 221 5.55 -20.69 -16.63
N GLU A 222 5.34 -21.85 -17.25
CA GLU A 222 4.82 -23.06 -16.57
C GLU A 222 5.80 -23.72 -15.60
N SER A 223 7.09 -23.34 -15.61
CA SER A 223 8.15 -24.15 -14.99
C SER A 223 9.05 -23.40 -14.01
N THR A 224 8.46 -22.63 -13.10
CA THR A 224 9.25 -22.07 -11.99
C THR A 224 8.69 -22.51 -10.65
N SER A 225 9.58 -22.85 -9.71
CA SER A 225 9.25 -23.03 -8.29
C SER A 225 8.77 -21.74 -7.59
N SER A 226 8.79 -20.63 -8.33
CA SER A 226 8.48 -19.29 -7.86
C SER A 226 6.98 -19.05 -7.99
N LYS A 227 6.42 -18.30 -7.06
CA LYS A 227 4.99 -18.01 -7.00
C LYS A 227 4.76 -16.53 -7.17
N PHE A 228 3.77 -16.19 -7.98
CA PHE A 228 3.21 -14.85 -7.99
C PHE A 228 1.83 -14.91 -7.36
N VAL A 229 1.62 -14.13 -6.30
CA VAL A 229 0.39 -14.04 -5.53
C VAL A 229 -0.29 -12.71 -5.81
N LEU A 230 -1.52 -12.76 -6.29
CA LEU A 230 -2.35 -11.56 -6.46
C LEU A 230 -3.44 -11.56 -5.39
N HIS A 231 -3.49 -10.50 -4.58
CA HIS A 231 -4.50 -10.31 -3.54
C HIS A 231 -5.57 -9.30 -3.98
N PHE A 232 -6.84 -9.67 -3.86
CA PHE A 232 -7.98 -8.84 -4.27
C PHE A 232 -9.28 -9.22 -3.54
N GLU A 233 -10.35 -8.44 -3.74
CA GLU A 233 -11.65 -8.63 -3.07
C GLU A 233 -12.80 -8.84 -4.10
N HIS A 234 -12.69 -9.85 -4.97
CA HIS A 234 -13.71 -10.17 -6.00
C HIS A 234 -13.99 -11.68 -6.11
N PRO A 235 -15.07 -12.18 -5.48
CA PRO A 235 -15.40 -13.62 -5.49
C PRO A 235 -15.64 -14.18 -6.90
N PHE A 236 -16.27 -13.41 -7.79
CA PHE A 236 -16.61 -13.86 -9.15
C PHE A 236 -15.38 -14.07 -10.04
N LEU A 237 -14.37 -13.18 -9.95
CA LEU A 237 -13.11 -13.37 -10.68
C LEU A 237 -12.41 -14.64 -10.25
N LEU A 238 -12.38 -14.92 -8.95
CA LEU A 238 -11.74 -16.11 -8.43
C LEU A 238 -12.38 -17.37 -9.03
N GLN A 239 -13.71 -17.39 -9.14
CA GLN A 239 -14.44 -18.52 -9.71
C GLN A 239 -14.26 -18.64 -11.24
N GLU A 240 -14.35 -17.53 -11.98
CA GLU A 240 -14.12 -17.50 -13.44
C GLU A 240 -12.70 -17.97 -13.79
N LEU A 241 -11.72 -17.51 -13.02
CA LEU A 241 -10.32 -17.77 -13.29
C LEU A 241 -9.86 -19.15 -12.81
N LEU A 242 -10.36 -19.67 -11.69
CA LEU A 242 -10.07 -21.06 -11.29
C LEU A 242 -10.46 -22.08 -12.39
N ASN A 243 -11.44 -21.74 -13.23
CA ASN A 243 -11.83 -22.55 -14.39
C ASN A 243 -10.88 -22.39 -15.59
N SER A 244 -10.12 -21.29 -15.66
CA SER A 244 -9.16 -20.97 -16.73
C SER A 244 -7.72 -21.42 -16.45
N ALA A 245 -7.45 -21.99 -15.26
CA ALA A 245 -6.14 -22.46 -14.82
C ALA A 245 -5.00 -21.41 -14.91
N PRO A 246 -5.12 -20.24 -14.26
CA PRO A 246 -4.09 -19.22 -14.26
C PRO A 246 -2.82 -19.75 -13.61
N LYS A 247 -1.67 -19.30 -14.10
CA LYS A 247 -0.36 -19.65 -13.52
C LYS A 247 -0.09 -18.92 -12.20
N LEU A 248 -1.06 -18.13 -11.75
CA LEU A 248 -1.06 -17.27 -10.58
C LEU A 248 -1.62 -18.01 -9.37
N VAL A 249 -1.00 -17.78 -8.20
CA VAL A 249 -1.67 -18.08 -6.93
C VAL A 249 -2.63 -16.93 -6.64
N LEU A 250 -3.93 -17.17 -6.69
CA LEU A 250 -4.93 -16.15 -6.41
C LEU A 250 -5.36 -16.22 -4.94
N GLN A 251 -5.32 -15.09 -4.24
CA GLN A 251 -5.84 -14.96 -2.88
C GLN A 251 -6.92 -13.90 -2.81
N GLY A 252 -8.18 -14.34 -2.86
CA GLY A 252 -9.34 -13.49 -2.68
C GLY A 252 -9.79 -13.43 -1.22
N SER A 253 -10.09 -12.24 -0.69
CA SER A 253 -10.81 -12.11 0.59
C SER A 253 -12.31 -11.95 0.37
N LEU A 254 -13.11 -12.82 1.00
CA LEU A 254 -14.56 -12.66 1.13
C LEU A 254 -14.84 -11.79 2.34
N ARG A 255 -14.99 -10.47 2.15
CA ARG A 255 -15.69 -9.67 3.15
C ARG A 255 -17.18 -9.89 2.96
N THR A 256 -17.75 -10.82 3.71
CA THR A 256 -19.19 -10.80 3.97
C THR A 256 -19.49 -9.45 4.60
N ALA A 257 -20.23 -8.62 3.89
CA ALA A 257 -20.82 -7.42 4.47
C ALA A 257 -21.88 -7.87 5.48
N GLU A 258 -21.47 -8.27 6.68
CA GLU A 258 -22.35 -8.25 7.83
C GLU A 258 -22.65 -6.77 8.13
N ARG A 259 -23.60 -6.19 7.38
CA ARG A 259 -24.39 -5.10 7.91
C ARG A 259 -25.02 -5.65 9.18
N LYS A 260 -24.46 -5.28 10.34
CA LYS A 260 -25.20 -5.26 11.59
C LYS A 260 -26.36 -4.29 11.40
N HIS A 261 -27.44 -4.76 10.78
CA HIS A 261 -28.76 -4.22 11.03
C HIS A 261 -29.08 -4.58 12.47
N SER A 262 -28.75 -3.65 13.38
CA SER A 262 -29.32 -3.62 14.71
C SER A 262 -30.84 -3.52 14.55
N PRO A 263 -31.64 -4.52 14.94
CA PRO A 263 -33.08 -4.35 15.06
C PRO A 263 -33.36 -3.40 16.23
N PRO A 264 -34.46 -2.62 16.22
CA PRO A 264 -34.79 -1.77 17.34
C PRO A 264 -35.08 -2.63 18.58
N ASP A 265 -34.59 -2.16 19.72
CA ASP A 265 -34.76 -2.75 21.04
C ASP A 265 -36.19 -3.28 21.27
N LYS A 266 -36.27 -4.56 21.61
CA LYS A 266 -37.38 -5.09 22.40
C LYS A 266 -36.81 -5.91 23.55
N ASP A 267 -37.27 -5.51 24.73
CA ASP A 267 -36.95 -6.00 26.06
C ASP A 267 -36.97 -7.54 26.25
N PRO A 268 -36.29 -8.05 27.29
CA PRO A 268 -35.87 -9.44 27.38
C PRO A 268 -36.93 -10.34 28.02
N ALA A 269 -37.14 -11.53 27.43
CA ALA A 269 -37.81 -12.63 28.12
C ALA A 269 -37.38 -14.01 27.56
N PHE A 270 -36.74 -14.78 28.44
CA PHE A 270 -36.74 -16.25 28.57
C PHE A 270 -36.16 -17.17 27.46
N SER A 271 -34.99 -17.73 27.78
CA SER A 271 -34.73 -19.18 27.95
C SER A 271 -35.18 -20.18 26.87
N THR A 272 -34.24 -20.81 26.17
CA THR A 272 -33.81 -22.21 26.44
C THR A 272 -32.75 -22.66 25.40
N ALA A 273 -31.85 -23.53 25.87
CA ALA A 273 -30.75 -24.12 25.12
C ALA A 273 -31.20 -25.03 23.96
N LYS A 274 -30.36 -25.11 22.91
CA LYS A 274 -29.95 -26.40 22.31
C LYS A 274 -28.70 -26.24 21.45
N SER A 275 -27.64 -26.92 21.90
CA SER A 275 -26.43 -27.24 21.17
C SER A 275 -26.71 -28.29 20.11
N SER A 276 -26.24 -28.07 18.87
CA SER A 276 -25.99 -29.13 17.89
C SER A 276 -24.83 -28.73 16.97
N ARG A 277 -23.69 -29.38 17.14
CA ARG A 277 -22.67 -29.57 16.09
C ARG A 277 -23.24 -30.51 15.02
N LEU A 278 -22.82 -30.37 13.77
CA LEU A 278 -22.67 -31.49 12.83
C LEU A 278 -21.70 -31.11 11.70
N ILE A 279 -20.60 -31.87 11.69
CA ILE A 279 -19.73 -32.39 10.61
C ILE A 279 -19.49 -31.49 9.38
#